data_AF-A0A1Q7I7E9-F1
#
_entry.id   AF-A0A1Q7I7E9-F1
#
_cell.length_a   1.000
_cell.length_b   1.000
_cell.length_c   1.000
_cell.angle_alpha   90.00
_cell.angle_beta   90.00
_cell.angle_gamma   90.00
#
_symmetry.space_group_name_H-M   'P 1'
#
loop_
_entity.id
_entity.type
_entity.pdbx_description
1 polymer ?
#
loop_
_entity_poly.entity_id
_entity_poly.type
_entity_poly.pdbx_seq_one_letter_code
_entity_poly.pdbx_strand_id
1 'polypeptide(L)'
;MSVRALVAVGLVLGLGLAAPAPGDEIELGSIRIETPEGDLRGREFHRGIMAGLLVMRDKSPYLAQLLRAAQDAPFPIVLHPLMEDRAMSLHNDPYRPYARVGGSRVLGRDGTIGYPAAVYLTLANVNPYWSESKRGMLAHELVHAVDLVYGRSHPERLVRERRASFMENVWRDVHGWRLTEQYFDGKLPAFETLEYQRAKSRGAIARCVQMLLSTSAFDCP
;
A
#
# COMPACT_ATOMS: atom_id res chain seq x y z
N MET A 1 52.79 31.82 25.48
CA MET A 1 52.35 31.95 24.07
C MET A 1 51.46 30.76 23.76
N SER A 2 50.15 30.96 23.64
CA SER A 2 49.15 29.91 23.43
C SER A 2 48.35 30.28 22.19
N VAL A 3 48.44 29.45 21.14
CA VAL A 3 47.72 29.66 19.89
C VAL A 3 47.35 28.31 19.28
N ARG A 4 46.03 28.14 19.09
CA ARG A 4 45.31 27.28 18.11
C ARG A 4 45.06 25.82 18.47
N ALA A 5 43.93 25.62 19.15
CA ALA A 5 43.02 24.53 18.84
C ALA A 5 42.44 24.75 17.44
N LEU A 6 42.73 23.85 16.49
CA LEU A 6 42.09 23.83 15.18
C LEU A 6 40.92 22.84 15.23
N VAL A 7 39.76 23.39 14.92
CA VAL A 7 38.45 22.74 14.82
C VAL A 7 38.49 21.65 13.74
N ALA A 8 38.21 20.40 14.12
CA ALA A 8 37.85 19.37 13.18
C ALA A 8 36.38 19.56 12.78
N VAL A 9 36.15 20.30 11.70
CA VAL A 9 34.85 20.32 11.01
C VAL A 9 34.74 19.00 10.26
N GLY A 10 34.01 18.06 10.85
CA GLY A 10 33.59 16.84 10.17
C GLY A 10 32.65 17.20 9.02
N LEU A 11 33.20 17.18 7.81
CA LEU A 11 32.48 17.33 6.56
C LEU A 11 31.54 16.12 6.38
N VAL A 12 30.26 16.27 6.70
CA VAL A 12 29.20 15.33 6.29
C VAL A 12 28.99 15.55 4.79
N LEU A 13 29.80 14.87 3.97
CA LEU A 13 29.56 14.76 2.53
C LEU A 13 28.29 13.93 2.32
N GLY A 14 27.34 14.54 1.63
CA GLY A 14 26.01 13.99 1.39
C GLY A 14 26.04 12.61 0.74
N LEU A 15 25.36 11.68 1.39
CA LEU A 15 24.83 10.47 0.76
C LEU A 15 23.69 10.89 -0.18
N GLY A 16 24.04 11.45 -1.32
CA GLY A 16 23.15 11.49 -2.46
C GLY A 16 22.84 10.05 -2.85
N LEU A 17 21.56 9.67 -2.76
CA LEU A 17 21.06 8.37 -3.19
C LEU A 17 21.55 8.10 -4.61
N ALA A 18 22.26 6.98 -4.79
CA ALA A 18 22.54 6.47 -6.12
C ALA A 18 21.20 6.30 -6.86
N ALA A 19 21.16 6.78 -8.10
CA ALA A 19 20.04 6.51 -8.98
C ALA A 19 19.81 4.98 -9.08
N PRO A 20 18.56 4.50 -9.17
CA PRO A 20 18.29 3.08 -9.35
C PRO A 20 19.05 2.56 -10.58
N ALA A 21 19.56 1.32 -10.47
CA ALA A 21 20.38 0.74 -11.52
C ALA A 21 19.51 0.41 -12.75
N PRO A 22 20.07 0.43 -13.98
CA PRO A 22 19.36 -0.02 -15.17
C PRO A 22 18.96 -1.50 -14.99
N GLY A 23 17.66 -1.78 -14.89
CA GLY A 23 17.11 -3.10 -14.52
C GLY A 23 16.04 -3.07 -13.43
N ASP A 24 15.89 -1.95 -12.72
CA ASP A 24 14.87 -1.73 -11.68
C ASP A 24 13.52 -1.21 -12.23
N GLU A 25 13.24 -1.41 -13.52
CA GLU A 25 11.96 -1.02 -14.10
C GLU A 25 10.87 -2.01 -13.70
N ILE A 26 9.83 -1.51 -13.03
CA ILE A 26 8.61 -2.25 -12.75
C ILE A 26 7.55 -1.82 -13.75
N GLU A 27 6.99 -2.79 -14.47
CA GLU A 27 5.86 -2.54 -15.36
C GLU A 27 4.65 -2.12 -14.53
N LEU A 28 4.12 -0.92 -14.75
CA LEU A 28 3.00 -0.42 -13.94
C LEU A 28 1.64 -0.95 -14.40
N GLY A 29 1.52 -1.43 -15.64
CA GLY A 29 0.24 -1.93 -16.18
C GLY A 29 -0.88 -0.90 -16.06
N SER A 30 -1.94 -1.23 -15.32
CA SER A 30 -3.07 -0.35 -15.00
C SER A 30 -2.83 0.61 -13.82
N ILE A 31 -1.70 0.51 -13.14
CA ILE A 31 -1.30 1.42 -12.06
C ILE A 31 -0.78 2.74 -12.66
N ARG A 32 -1.22 3.86 -12.09
CA ARG A 32 -0.72 5.21 -12.39
C ARG A 32 -0.28 5.85 -11.08
N ILE A 33 0.88 6.49 -11.05
CA ILE A 33 1.35 7.23 -9.88
C ILE A 33 1.23 8.70 -10.22
N GLU A 34 0.38 9.42 -9.50
CA GLU A 34 0.27 10.87 -9.67
C GLU A 34 1.22 11.56 -8.69
N THR A 35 2.05 12.46 -9.21
CA THR A 35 2.91 13.31 -8.40
C THR A 35 2.65 14.75 -8.75
N PRO A 36 2.40 15.64 -7.78
CA PRO A 36 2.39 17.08 -8.03
C PRO A 36 3.71 17.49 -8.68
N GLU A 37 3.63 18.11 -9.86
CA GLU A 37 4.82 18.52 -10.62
C GLU A 37 5.66 19.52 -9.81
N GLY A 38 6.99 19.41 -9.92
CA GLY A 38 7.94 20.39 -9.37
C GLY A 38 8.29 20.23 -7.87
N ASP A 39 7.54 19.49 -7.07
CA ASP A 39 7.80 19.34 -5.62
C ASP A 39 8.76 18.17 -5.29
N LEU A 40 9.73 18.43 -4.40
CA LEU A 40 10.60 17.41 -3.80
C LEU A 40 9.78 16.28 -3.13
N ARG A 41 8.67 16.63 -2.48
CA ARG A 41 7.77 15.67 -1.83
C ARG A 41 7.11 14.72 -2.83
N GLY A 42 6.74 15.22 -4.01
CA GLY A 42 6.20 14.40 -5.10
C GLY A 42 7.23 13.36 -5.59
N ARG A 43 8.50 13.75 -5.75
CA ARG A 43 9.57 12.83 -6.12
C ARG A 43 9.89 11.80 -5.04
N GLU A 44 9.81 12.17 -3.77
CA GLU A 44 9.98 11.24 -2.65
C GLU A 44 8.83 10.25 -2.55
N PHE A 45 7.59 10.72 -2.75
CA PHE A 45 6.41 9.87 -2.81
C PHE A 45 6.54 8.83 -3.92
N HIS A 46 6.86 9.26 -5.14
CA HIS A 46 7.08 8.35 -6.27
C HIS A 46 8.14 7.29 -5.95
N ARG A 47 9.30 7.70 -5.43
CA ARG A 47 10.36 6.77 -5.03
C ARG A 47 9.90 5.78 -3.96
N GLY A 48 9.15 6.24 -2.96
CA GLY A 48 8.57 5.39 -1.93
C GLY A 48 7.59 4.37 -2.48
N ILE A 49 6.70 4.78 -3.38
CA ILE A 49 5.79 3.87 -4.08
C ILE A 49 6.57 2.83 -4.88
N MET A 50 7.51 3.26 -5.72
CA MET A 50 8.29 2.34 -6.55
C MET A 50 9.06 1.33 -5.71
N ALA A 51 9.71 1.77 -4.63
CA ALA A 51 10.36 0.86 -3.68
C ALA A 51 9.38 -0.14 -3.06
N GLY A 52 8.18 0.33 -2.69
CA GLY A 52 7.14 -0.54 -2.16
C GLY A 52 6.65 -1.58 -3.16
N LEU A 53 6.43 -1.20 -4.42
CA LEU A 53 6.03 -2.13 -5.48
C LEU A 53 7.13 -3.15 -5.79
N LEU A 54 8.41 -2.76 -5.77
CA LEU A 54 9.55 -3.68 -5.89
C LEU A 54 9.58 -4.69 -4.73
N VAL A 55 9.34 -4.24 -3.50
CA VAL A 55 9.19 -5.14 -2.34
C VAL A 55 8.04 -6.13 -2.56
N MET A 56 6.89 -5.66 -3.05
CA MET A 56 5.76 -6.54 -3.35
C MET A 56 6.12 -7.60 -4.39
N ARG A 57 6.86 -7.22 -5.44
CA ARG A 57 7.34 -8.12 -6.50
C ARG A 57 8.31 -9.17 -5.96
N ASP A 58 9.29 -8.75 -5.14
CA ASP A 58 10.50 -9.53 -4.89
C ASP A 58 10.51 -10.27 -3.55
N LYS A 59 9.73 -9.84 -2.56
CA LYS A 59 9.84 -10.37 -1.18
C LYS A 59 8.78 -11.40 -0.79
N SER A 60 7.66 -11.48 -1.52
CA SER A 60 6.63 -12.47 -1.25
C SER A 60 5.83 -12.85 -2.48
N PRO A 61 5.63 -14.16 -2.75
CA PRO A 61 4.77 -14.59 -3.85
C PRO A 61 3.30 -14.15 -3.66
N TYR A 62 2.90 -13.82 -2.43
CA TYR A 62 1.56 -13.35 -2.10
C TYR A 62 1.39 -11.86 -2.40
N LEU A 63 2.39 -11.03 -2.06
CA LEU A 63 2.39 -9.62 -2.44
C LEU A 63 2.52 -9.48 -3.96
N ALA A 64 3.32 -10.33 -4.60
CA ALA A 64 3.47 -10.33 -6.05
C ALA A 64 2.17 -10.69 -6.77
N GLN A 65 1.32 -11.55 -6.17
CA GLN A 65 -0.03 -11.82 -6.70
C GLN A 65 -0.95 -10.60 -6.62
N LEU A 66 -0.93 -9.88 -5.50
CA LEU A 66 -1.70 -8.64 -5.36
C LEU A 66 -1.23 -7.56 -6.34
N LEU A 67 0.09 -7.41 -6.49
CA LEU A 67 0.68 -6.49 -7.46
C LEU A 67 0.25 -6.83 -8.89
N ARG A 68 0.34 -8.10 -9.30
CA ARG A 68 -0.12 -8.53 -10.64
C ARG A 68 -1.62 -8.27 -10.83
N ALA A 69 -2.45 -8.59 -9.85
CA ALA A 69 -3.88 -8.28 -9.93
C ALA A 69 -4.17 -6.78 -10.14
N ALA A 70 -3.35 -5.91 -9.53
CA ALA A 70 -3.44 -4.47 -9.73
C ALA A 70 -2.88 -4.00 -11.09
N GLN A 71 -1.79 -4.60 -11.57
CA GLN A 71 -1.19 -4.32 -12.89
C GLN A 71 -2.13 -4.75 -14.02
N ASP A 72 -2.78 -5.91 -13.87
CA ASP A 72 -3.69 -6.51 -14.86
C ASP A 72 -5.12 -6.00 -14.72
N ALA A 73 -5.37 -5.04 -13.82
CA ALA A 73 -6.71 -4.55 -13.54
C ALA A 73 -7.43 -4.05 -14.81
N PRO A 74 -8.73 -4.33 -14.96
CA PRO A 74 -9.50 -3.92 -16.15
C PRO A 74 -9.71 -2.39 -16.22
N PHE A 75 -9.55 -1.70 -15.10
CA PHE A 75 -9.69 -0.25 -14.96
C PHE A 75 -8.49 0.33 -14.21
N PRO A 76 -8.16 1.61 -14.42
CA PRO A 76 -6.97 2.19 -13.81
C PRO A 76 -7.06 2.27 -12.28
N ILE A 77 -5.91 2.08 -11.65
CA ILE A 77 -5.67 2.35 -10.22
C ILE A 77 -4.70 3.52 -10.14
N VAL A 78 -5.13 4.65 -9.59
CA VAL A 78 -4.28 5.84 -9.45
C VAL A 78 -3.82 5.97 -8.00
N LEU A 79 -2.50 6.06 -7.80
CA LEU A 79 -1.86 6.26 -6.50
C LEU A 79 -1.53 7.75 -6.35
N HIS A 80 -2.18 8.41 -5.40
CA HIS A 80 -2.02 9.84 -5.12
C HIS A 80 -1.33 10.05 -3.77
N PRO A 81 -0.51 11.10 -3.63
CA PRO A 81 -0.11 11.57 -2.32
C PRO A 81 -1.33 12.16 -1.62
N LEU A 82 -1.55 11.73 -0.38
CA LEU A 82 -2.41 12.41 0.56
C LEU A 82 -1.64 13.64 1.07
N MET A 83 -1.70 14.71 0.28
CA MET A 83 -1.25 16.04 0.71
C MET A 83 -2.23 16.56 1.75
N GLU A 84 -1.75 17.37 2.69
CA GLU A 84 -2.53 18.00 3.76
C GLU A 84 -3.71 18.81 3.20
N ASP A 85 -4.83 18.17 2.86
CA ASP A 85 -6.06 18.85 2.49
C ASP A 85 -7.21 18.33 3.35
N ARG A 86 -7.51 19.12 4.39
CA ARG A 86 -8.59 18.87 5.34
C ARG A 86 -9.95 18.74 4.64
N ALA A 87 -10.12 19.24 3.41
CA ALA A 87 -11.39 19.17 2.69
C ALA A 87 -11.71 17.78 2.10
N MET A 88 -10.70 16.94 1.84
CA MET A 88 -10.90 15.58 1.28
C MET A 88 -10.91 14.47 2.33
N SER A 89 -10.78 14.85 3.61
CA SER A 89 -10.80 13.99 4.78
C SER A 89 -12.21 13.46 5.07
N LEU A 90 -12.69 12.46 4.31
CA LEU A 90 -13.95 11.73 4.57
C LEU A 90 -13.92 10.92 5.90
N HIS A 91 -12.78 10.92 6.59
CA HIS A 91 -12.51 10.21 7.83
C HIS A 91 -12.04 11.24 8.84
N ASN A 92 -12.57 11.29 10.06
CA ASN A 92 -12.19 12.25 11.13
C ASN A 92 -10.68 12.20 11.54
N ASP A 93 -9.85 11.51 10.77
CA ASP A 93 -8.39 11.58 10.72
C ASP A 93 -8.00 11.99 9.29
N PRO A 94 -7.59 13.26 9.06
CA PRO A 94 -7.22 13.75 7.73
C PRO A 94 -5.93 13.12 7.18
N TYR A 95 -5.26 12.28 7.96
CA TYR A 95 -4.00 11.63 7.59
C TYR A 95 -4.14 10.13 7.35
N ARG A 96 -5.35 9.57 7.45
CA ARG A 96 -5.57 8.13 7.23
C ARG A 96 -5.55 7.82 5.74
N PRO A 97 -4.68 6.90 5.26
CA PRO A 97 -4.76 6.39 3.90
C PRO A 97 -6.12 5.77 3.60
N TYR A 98 -6.52 5.84 2.34
CA TYR A 98 -7.78 5.26 1.89
C TYR A 98 -7.78 5.01 0.38
N ALA A 99 -8.51 3.98 -0.04
CA ALA A 99 -8.96 3.82 -1.42
C ALA A 99 -10.40 4.29 -1.60
N ARG A 100 -10.70 4.89 -2.75
CA ARG A 100 -12.07 5.27 -3.15
C ARG A 100 -12.31 5.01 -4.63
N VAL A 101 -13.59 5.03 -4.99
CA VAL A 101 -14.02 5.08 -6.38
C VAL A 101 -13.47 6.36 -7.04
N GLY A 102 -12.79 6.19 -8.17
CA GLY A 102 -12.18 7.27 -8.96
C GLY A 102 -13.03 7.70 -10.17
N GLY A 103 -14.26 7.21 -10.31
CA GLY A 103 -15.13 7.53 -11.45
C GLY A 103 -16.47 6.79 -11.43
N SER A 104 -17.17 6.78 -12.56
CA SER A 104 -18.42 6.02 -12.69
C SER A 104 -18.15 4.51 -12.83
N ARG A 105 -19.19 3.71 -12.61
CA ARG A 105 -19.17 2.26 -12.87
C ARG A 105 -18.86 2.00 -14.35
N VAL A 106 -17.98 1.05 -14.65
CA VAL A 106 -17.53 0.70 -16.01
C VAL A 106 -17.76 -0.79 -16.28
N LEU A 107 -18.18 -1.11 -17.52
CA LEU A 107 -18.20 -2.47 -18.07
C LEU A 107 -16.93 -2.69 -18.90
N GLY A 108 -16.08 -3.61 -18.46
CA GLY A 108 -14.85 -4.03 -19.11
C GLY A 108 -15.12 -4.91 -20.33
N ARG A 109 -14.11 -5.02 -21.21
CA ARG A 109 -14.20 -5.83 -22.44
C ARG A 109 -14.35 -7.33 -22.17
N ASP A 110 -13.87 -7.78 -21.02
CA ASP A 110 -13.96 -9.14 -20.49
C ASP A 110 -15.30 -9.42 -19.79
N GLY A 111 -16.22 -8.45 -19.76
CA GLY A 111 -17.48 -8.54 -19.04
C GLY A 111 -17.39 -8.17 -17.55
N THR A 112 -16.20 -7.85 -17.03
CA THR A 112 -16.03 -7.40 -15.65
C THR A 112 -16.73 -6.06 -15.44
N ILE A 113 -17.52 -5.92 -14.38
CA ILE A 113 -18.16 -4.66 -14.03
C ILE A 113 -17.55 -4.13 -12.73
N GLY A 114 -16.88 -2.99 -12.77
CA GLY A 114 -16.19 -2.41 -11.62
C GLY A 114 -16.08 -0.90 -11.69
N TYR A 115 -15.10 -0.35 -10.98
CA TYR A 115 -14.86 1.09 -10.89
C TYR A 115 -13.36 1.39 -11.02
N PRO A 116 -12.94 2.42 -11.77
CA PRO A 116 -11.62 3.02 -11.57
C PRO A 116 -11.40 3.32 -10.08
N ALA A 117 -10.18 3.12 -9.59
CA ALA A 117 -9.87 3.31 -8.18
C ALA A 117 -8.80 4.38 -8.00
N ALA A 118 -8.91 5.14 -6.90
CA ALA A 118 -7.92 6.09 -6.45
C ALA A 118 -7.48 5.70 -5.03
N VAL A 119 -6.18 5.60 -4.80
CA VAL A 119 -5.56 5.29 -3.51
C VAL A 119 -4.79 6.51 -3.05
N TYR A 120 -5.08 6.97 -1.83
CA TYR A 120 -4.42 8.11 -1.21
C TYR A 120 -3.52 7.61 -0.09
N LEU A 121 -2.22 7.88 -0.21
CA LEU A 121 -1.20 7.45 0.76
C LEU A 121 -0.38 8.66 1.20
N THR A 122 -0.04 8.75 2.48
CA THR A 122 0.91 9.78 2.93
C THR A 122 2.34 9.39 2.54
N LEU A 123 3.24 10.38 2.45
CA LEU A 123 4.67 10.10 2.28
C LEU A 123 5.20 9.17 3.39
N ALA A 124 4.70 9.33 4.61
CA ALA A 124 5.07 8.50 5.76
C ALA A 124 4.78 7.01 5.55
N ASN A 125 3.69 6.70 4.84
CA ASN A 125 3.27 5.33 4.63
C ASN A 125 4.06 4.61 3.53
N VAL A 126 4.79 5.34 2.69
CA VAL A 126 5.51 4.79 1.54
C VAL A 126 7.02 4.99 1.65
N ASN A 127 7.47 5.88 2.53
CA ASN A 127 8.89 6.10 2.77
C ASN A 127 9.46 5.03 3.73
N PRO A 128 10.38 4.16 3.28
CA PRO A 128 10.89 3.05 4.07
C PRO A 128 11.69 3.48 5.31
N TYR A 129 12.14 4.74 5.37
CA TYR A 129 12.86 5.27 6.52
C TYR A 129 11.95 5.67 7.68
N TRP A 130 10.64 5.75 7.46
CA TRP A 130 9.68 6.22 8.46
C TRP A 130 8.94 5.04 9.08
N SER A 131 8.61 5.17 10.37
CA SER A 131 8.01 4.09 11.17
C SER A 131 6.61 3.70 10.67
N GLU A 132 5.93 4.64 10.02
CA GLU A 132 4.59 4.56 9.50
C GLU A 132 4.51 3.65 8.27
N SER A 133 5.59 3.53 7.49
CA SER A 133 5.68 2.56 6.39
C SER A 133 5.59 1.13 6.89
N LYS A 134 5.97 0.89 8.16
CA LYS A 134 5.85 -0.41 8.80
C LYS A 134 4.41 -0.87 8.90
N ARG A 135 3.44 0.05 8.88
CA ARG A 135 2.01 -0.28 8.90
C ARG A 135 1.60 -1.13 7.71
N GLY A 136 2.24 -1.02 6.53
CA GLY A 136 1.83 -1.79 5.36
C GLY A 136 0.60 -1.24 4.65
N MET A 137 0.37 0.08 4.76
CA MET A 137 -0.79 0.74 4.17
C MET A 137 -0.83 0.65 2.64
N LEU A 138 0.32 0.56 1.96
CA LEU A 138 0.34 0.34 0.51
C LEU A 138 -0.37 -0.98 0.15
N ALA A 139 0.00 -2.08 0.81
CA ALA A 139 -0.65 -3.37 0.58
C ALA A 139 -2.13 -3.36 1.00
N HIS A 140 -2.44 -2.72 2.13
CA HIS A 140 -3.80 -2.56 2.64
C HIS A 140 -4.71 -1.85 1.64
N GLU A 141 -4.34 -0.64 1.20
CA GLU A 141 -5.18 0.15 0.29
C GLU A 141 -5.22 -0.42 -1.12
N LEU A 142 -4.17 -1.12 -1.55
CA LEU A 142 -4.18 -1.78 -2.85
C LEU A 142 -5.19 -2.95 -2.90
N VAL A 143 -5.45 -3.64 -1.78
CA VAL A 143 -6.56 -4.61 -1.70
C VAL A 143 -7.89 -3.95 -1.98
N HIS A 144 -8.17 -2.82 -1.32
CA HIS A 144 -9.42 -2.08 -1.55
C HIS A 144 -9.55 -1.60 -2.99
N ALA A 145 -8.45 -1.11 -3.59
CA ALA A 145 -8.43 -0.69 -4.99
C ALA A 145 -8.70 -1.85 -5.95
N VAL A 146 -8.05 -3.01 -5.75
CA VAL A 146 -8.28 -4.22 -6.54
C VAL A 146 -9.73 -4.69 -6.36
N ASP A 147 -10.30 -4.60 -5.16
CA ASP A 147 -11.71 -4.96 -4.94
C ASP A 147 -12.68 -4.02 -5.69
N LEU A 148 -12.34 -2.74 -5.82
CA LEU A 148 -13.13 -1.77 -6.60
C LEU A 148 -13.04 -2.02 -8.11
N VAL A 149 -11.84 -2.20 -8.66
CA VAL A 149 -11.66 -2.38 -10.12
C VAL A 149 -12.26 -3.68 -10.64
N TYR A 150 -12.29 -4.74 -9.82
CA TYR A 150 -12.96 -5.99 -10.19
C TYR A 150 -14.41 -6.08 -9.71
N GLY A 151 -14.97 -5.00 -9.16
CA GLY A 151 -16.39 -4.96 -8.76
C GLY A 151 -16.79 -5.90 -7.63
N ARG A 152 -15.82 -6.27 -6.78
CA ARG A 152 -15.93 -7.30 -5.75
C ARG A 152 -15.72 -6.75 -4.34
N SER A 153 -15.85 -5.43 -4.18
CA SER A 153 -15.89 -4.78 -2.89
C SER A 153 -17.07 -5.31 -2.08
N HIS A 154 -16.78 -5.93 -0.93
CA HIS A 154 -17.81 -6.51 -0.07
C HIS A 154 -18.71 -5.40 0.51
N PRO A 155 -20.04 -5.58 0.61
CA PRO A 155 -20.93 -4.55 1.18
C PRO A 155 -20.61 -4.22 2.64
N GLU A 156 -20.27 -5.24 3.44
CA GLU A 156 -19.90 -5.04 4.84
C GLU A 156 -18.47 -4.53 4.97
N ARG A 157 -18.32 -3.39 5.65
CA ARG A 157 -17.01 -2.77 5.87
C ARG A 157 -16.07 -3.65 6.67
N LEU A 158 -16.57 -4.33 7.70
CA LEU A 158 -15.76 -5.23 8.53
C LEU A 158 -15.00 -6.27 7.68
N VAL A 159 -15.69 -6.88 6.71
CA VAL A 159 -15.07 -7.86 5.80
C VAL A 159 -14.02 -7.21 4.90
N ARG A 160 -14.28 -6.00 4.37
CA ARG A 160 -13.28 -5.26 3.56
C ARG A 160 -12.00 -4.99 4.35
N GLU A 161 -12.13 -4.50 5.57
CA GLU A 161 -10.97 -4.17 6.42
C GLU A 161 -10.21 -5.45 6.84
N ARG A 162 -10.91 -6.56 7.14
CA ARG A 162 -10.26 -7.87 7.40
C ARG A 162 -9.41 -8.36 6.22
N ARG A 163 -9.94 -8.25 5.00
CA ARG A 163 -9.23 -8.60 3.76
C ARG A 163 -7.95 -7.77 3.60
N ALA A 164 -8.07 -6.45 3.76
CA ALA A 164 -6.94 -5.55 3.62
C ALA A 164 -5.89 -5.76 4.73
N SER A 165 -6.32 -5.94 5.98
CA SER A 165 -5.43 -6.27 7.11
C SER A 165 -4.71 -7.61 6.96
N PHE A 166 -5.27 -8.57 6.24
CA PHE A 166 -4.55 -9.80 5.91
C PHE A 166 -3.30 -9.51 5.07
N MET A 167 -3.43 -8.72 3.99
CA MET A 167 -2.30 -8.34 3.13
C MET A 167 -1.34 -7.34 3.79
N GLU A 168 -1.87 -6.51 4.68
CA GLU A 168 -1.06 -5.71 5.62
C GLU A 168 -0.12 -6.61 6.44
N ASN A 169 -0.65 -7.71 7.00
CA ASN A 169 0.16 -8.65 7.77
C ASN A 169 1.16 -9.45 6.91
N VAL A 170 0.81 -9.78 5.66
CA VAL A 170 1.80 -10.32 4.70
C VAL A 170 2.96 -9.34 4.51
N TRP A 171 2.66 -8.04 4.34
CA TRP A 171 3.68 -7.00 4.22
C TRP A 171 4.54 -6.88 5.48
N ARG A 172 3.95 -6.94 6.66
CA ARG A 172 4.70 -6.85 7.93
C ARG A 172 5.61 -8.07 8.13
N ASP A 173 5.14 -9.25 7.77
CA ASP A 173 5.86 -10.51 7.93
C ASP A 173 7.13 -10.58 7.06
N VAL A 174 7.08 -10.12 5.81
CA VAL A 174 8.26 -10.13 4.91
C VAL A 174 9.39 -9.21 5.41
N HIS A 175 9.06 -8.25 6.27
CA HIS A 175 10.02 -7.35 6.90
C HIS A 175 10.39 -7.77 8.34
N GLY A 176 9.84 -8.87 8.85
CA GLY A 176 10.06 -9.32 10.23
C GLY A 176 9.50 -8.35 11.29
N TRP A 177 8.49 -7.55 10.96
CA TRP A 177 7.84 -6.65 11.91
C TRP A 177 6.74 -7.34 12.69
N ARG A 178 6.43 -6.82 13.88
CA ARG A 178 5.32 -7.31 14.72
C ARG A 178 4.04 -7.31 13.90
N LEU A 179 3.28 -8.39 13.86
CA LEU A 179 2.02 -8.44 13.11
C LEU A 179 0.92 -7.60 13.80
N THR A 180 0.01 -7.06 13.01
CA THR A 180 -1.22 -6.42 13.49
C THR A 180 -2.16 -7.52 13.99
N GLU A 181 -2.64 -7.39 15.22
CA GLU A 181 -3.52 -8.38 15.88
C GLU A 181 -4.92 -7.81 16.12
N GLN A 182 -5.05 -6.48 16.07
CA GLN A 182 -6.31 -5.76 16.22
C GLN A 182 -6.36 -4.59 15.24
N TYR A 183 -7.53 -4.35 14.67
CA TYR A 183 -7.81 -3.19 13.84
C TYR A 183 -8.60 -2.15 14.63
N PHE A 184 -8.24 -0.88 14.45
CA PHE A 184 -8.97 0.27 15.00
C PHE A 184 -8.88 1.47 14.04
N ASP A 185 -10.03 2.05 13.71
CA ASP A 185 -10.12 3.25 12.86
C ASP A 185 -11.11 4.30 13.38
N GLY A 186 -11.64 4.12 14.59
CA GLY A 186 -12.65 4.97 15.20
C GLY A 186 -14.04 4.95 14.56
N LYS A 187 -14.26 4.13 13.51
CA LYS A 187 -15.55 4.00 12.81
C LYS A 187 -16.16 2.61 12.95
N LEU A 188 -15.33 1.57 13.08
CA LEU A 188 -15.75 0.23 13.45
C LEU A 188 -15.40 -0.05 14.92
N PRO A 189 -16.18 -0.90 15.61
CA PRO A 189 -15.70 -1.54 16.83
C PRO A 189 -14.36 -2.21 16.55
N ALA A 190 -13.42 -2.12 17.50
CA ALA A 190 -12.15 -2.81 17.37
C ALA A 190 -12.39 -4.32 17.16
N PHE A 191 -11.62 -4.93 16.26
CA PHE A 191 -11.75 -6.34 15.94
C PHE A 191 -10.39 -7.00 15.70
N GLU A 192 -10.33 -8.31 15.95
CA GLU A 192 -9.11 -9.11 15.76
C GLU A 192 -8.78 -9.30 14.28
N THR A 193 -7.49 -9.23 13.95
CA THR A 193 -6.94 -9.43 12.58
C THR A 193 -5.98 -10.63 12.53
N LEU A 194 -6.39 -11.73 13.19
CA LEU A 194 -5.55 -12.92 13.39
C LEU A 194 -5.57 -13.91 12.21
N GLU A 195 -6.34 -13.64 11.16
CA GLU A 195 -6.50 -14.53 10.00
C GLU A 195 -5.17 -14.84 9.32
N TYR A 196 -4.26 -13.86 9.22
CA TYR A 196 -2.94 -14.11 8.65
C TYR A 196 -2.12 -15.10 9.50
N GLN A 197 -2.10 -14.91 10.81
CA GLN A 197 -1.37 -15.71 11.77
C GLN A 197 -1.89 -17.16 11.76
N ARG A 198 -3.21 -17.32 11.74
CA ARG A 198 -3.89 -18.63 11.66
C ARG A 198 -3.68 -19.31 10.31
N ALA A 199 -3.73 -18.56 9.20
CA ALA A 199 -3.40 -19.08 7.89
C ALA A 199 -1.93 -19.51 7.80
N LYS A 200 -1.01 -18.72 8.36
CA LYS A 200 0.43 -19.03 8.39
C LYS A 200 0.72 -20.30 9.17
N SER A 201 0.15 -20.46 10.37
CA SER A 201 0.35 -21.67 11.19
C SER A 201 -0.22 -22.94 10.55
N ARG A 202 -1.21 -22.80 9.66
CA ARG A 202 -1.86 -23.91 8.94
C ARG A 202 -1.35 -24.12 7.52
N GLY A 203 -0.37 -23.34 7.06
CA GLY A 203 0.12 -23.41 5.66
C GLY A 203 -0.93 -23.00 4.61
N ALA A 204 -1.89 -22.16 4.99
CA ALA A 204 -3.07 -21.81 4.18
C ALA A 204 -3.02 -20.41 3.54
N ILE A 205 -1.89 -19.69 3.62
CA ILE A 205 -1.78 -18.31 3.11
C ILE A 205 -2.14 -18.23 1.62
N ALA A 206 -1.60 -19.13 0.80
CA ALA A 206 -1.86 -19.16 -0.65
C ALA A 206 -3.36 -19.25 -0.97
N ARG A 207 -4.09 -20.11 -0.25
CA ARG A 207 -5.55 -20.25 -0.39
C ARG A 207 -6.27 -18.96 0.00
N CYS A 208 -5.88 -18.32 1.10
CA CYS A 208 -6.52 -17.07 1.53
C CYS A 208 -6.27 -15.92 0.55
N VAL A 209 -5.06 -15.84 -0.02
CA VAL A 209 -4.73 -14.86 -1.07
C VAL A 209 -5.55 -15.12 -2.33
N GLN A 210 -5.71 -16.38 -2.73
CA GLN A 210 -6.57 -16.74 -3.86
C GLN A 210 -8.03 -16.34 -3.60
N MET A 211 -8.57 -16.59 -2.41
CA MET A 211 -9.93 -16.18 -2.03
C MET A 211 -10.09 -14.65 -2.06
N LEU A 212 -9.11 -13.94 -1.49
CA LEU A 212 -9.04 -12.49 -1.51
C LEU A 212 -8.98 -11.96 -2.95
N LEU A 213 -8.29 -12.63 -3.88
CA LEU A 213 -8.14 -12.22 -5.28
C LEU A 213 -9.20 -12.78 -6.25
N SER A 214 -10.14 -13.62 -5.80
CA SER A 214 -11.21 -14.17 -6.65
C SER A 214 -12.64 -13.83 -6.21
N THR A 215 -12.87 -13.51 -4.94
CA THR A 215 -14.23 -13.28 -4.40
C THR A 215 -14.28 -12.09 -3.47
N SER A 216 -15.49 -11.62 -3.14
CA SER A 216 -15.72 -10.58 -2.13
C SER A 216 -15.76 -11.14 -0.69
N ALA A 217 -16.05 -12.43 -0.52
CA ALA A 217 -16.07 -13.11 0.77
C ALA A 217 -14.66 -13.26 1.36
N PHE A 218 -14.57 -13.49 2.67
CA PHE A 218 -13.28 -13.67 3.34
C PHE A 218 -13.37 -14.64 4.52
N ASP A 219 -13.43 -15.93 4.19
CA ASP A 219 -13.49 -17.05 5.14
C ASP A 219 -12.10 -17.69 5.31
N CYS A 220 -11.10 -16.85 5.59
CA CYS A 220 -9.77 -17.31 5.94
C CYS A 220 -9.77 -17.81 7.41
N PRO A 221 -9.17 -18.98 7.72
CA PRO A 221 -9.21 -19.59 9.05
C PRO A 221 -8.55 -18.76 10.16
#